data_AF-A0A934VR37-F1
#
_entry.id   AF-A0A934VR37-F1
#
_cell.length_a   1.000
_cell.length_b   1.000
_cell.length_c   1.000
_cell.angle_alpha   90.00
_cell.angle_beta   90.00
_cell.angle_gamma   90.00
#
_symmetry.space_group_name_H-M   'P 1'
#
loop_
_entity.id
_entity.type
_entity.pdbx_description
1 polymer ?
#
loop_
_entity_poly.entity_id
_entity_poly.type
_entity_poly.pdbx_seq_one_letter_code
_entity_poly.pdbx_strand_id
1 'polypeptide(L)' 'MAHDKDKLVDARGLLETIFHPNSRPSLRWLRQLQADGKIPYYKVGNLVFYDASEVRDTLHRLQRKPT' A
#
# COMPACT_ATOMS: atom_id res chain seq x y z
N MET A 1 7.11 20.96 -2.57
CA MET A 1 6.05 20.17 -3.22
C MET A 1 5.23 19.58 -2.10
N ALA A 2 3.98 20.01 -1.94
CA ALA A 2 3.12 19.51 -0.87
C ALA A 2 2.83 18.04 -1.14
N HIS A 3 3.48 17.14 -0.40
CA HIS A 3 3.03 15.76 -0.34
C HIS A 3 1.72 15.80 0.43
N ASP A 4 0.62 15.48 -0.25
CA ASP A 4 -0.69 15.16 0.34
C ASP A 4 -0.46 14.00 1.32
N LYS A 5 -0.03 14.35 2.53
CA LYS A 5 0.00 13.47 3.69
C LYS A 5 -1.45 13.12 3.95
N ASP A 6 -1.75 11.85 4.12
CA ASP A 6 -3.01 11.36 4.71
C ASP A 6 -4.20 11.17 3.75
N LYS A 7 -3.98 10.96 2.44
CA LYS A 7 -5.07 10.50 1.56
C LYS A 7 -5.26 8.99 1.66
N LEU A 8 -6.36 8.59 2.28
CA LEU A 8 -6.89 7.22 2.18
C LEU A 8 -7.31 6.92 0.73
N VAL A 9 -6.67 5.92 0.13
CA VAL A 9 -6.91 5.48 -1.25
C VAL A 9 -7.36 4.04 -1.30
N ASP A 10 -8.04 3.65 -2.38
CA ASP A 10 -8.40 2.26 -2.64
C ASP A 10 -7.17 1.45 -3.12
N ALA A 11 -7.36 0.15 -3.32
CA ALA A 11 -6.29 -0.77 -3.72
C ALA A 11 -5.58 -0.35 -5.03
N ARG A 12 -6.34 0.19 -5.99
CA ARG A 12 -5.79 0.58 -7.29
C ARG A 12 -5.05 1.92 -7.18
N GLY A 13 -5.66 2.90 -6.53
CA GLY A 13 -5.07 4.20 -6.24
C GLY A 13 -3.77 4.07 -5.44
N LEU A 14 -3.69 3.12 -4.50
CA LEU A 14 -2.45 2.82 -3.79
C LEU A 14 -1.32 2.40 -4.72
N LEU A 15 -1.58 1.44 -5.61
CA LEU A 15 -0.58 0.95 -6.55
C LEU A 15 -0.18 2.01 -7.58
N GLU A 16 -1.14 2.86 -7.98
CA GLU A 16 -0.91 4.01 -8.84
C GLU A 16 -0.06 5.10 -8.14
N THR A 17 -0.24 5.27 -6.84
CA THR A 17 0.46 6.28 -6.04
C THR A 17 1.90 5.85 -5.70
N ILE A 18 2.11 4.57 -5.36
CA ILE A 18 3.42 4.09 -4.88
C ILE A 18 4.35 3.69 -6.03
N PHE A 19 3.82 3.06 -7.08
CA PHE A 19 4.64 2.42 -8.11
C PHE A 19 4.55 3.13 -9.45
N HIS A 20 5.70 3.22 -10.12
CA HIS A 20 5.77 3.67 -11.51
C HIS A 20 4.87 2.77 -12.39
N PRO A 21 4.15 3.33 -13.39
CA PRO A 21 3.20 2.55 -14.20
C PRO A 21 3.77 1.27 -14.81
N ASN A 22 5.03 1.31 -15.26
CA ASN A 22 5.70 0.17 -15.91
C ASN A 22 6.24 -0.90 -14.94
N SER A 23 6.22 -0.64 -13.64
CA SER A 23 6.75 -1.57 -12.60
C SER A 23 5.72 -1.85 -11.52
N ARG A 24 4.44 -1.60 -11.80
CA ARG A 24 3.36 -1.73 -10.83
C ARG A 24 3.01 -3.20 -10.60
N PRO A 25 3.00 -3.66 -9.33
CA PRO A 25 2.50 -4.99 -9.01
C PRO A 25 1.01 -5.16 -9.34
N SER A 26 0.53 -6.41 -9.34
CA SER A 26 -0.89 -6.69 -9.53
C SER A 26 -1.71 -6.43 -8.27
N LEU A 27 -3.03 -6.22 -8.42
CA LEU A 27 -3.97 -6.17 -7.29
C LEU A 27 -3.95 -7.47 -6.46
N ARG A 28 -3.70 -8.61 -7.10
CA ARG A 28 -3.56 -9.90 -6.40
C ARG A 28 -2.40 -9.87 -5.42
N TRP A 29 -1.25 -9.31 -5.82
CA TRP A 29 -0.09 -9.16 -4.94
C TRP A 29 -0.42 -8.31 -3.71
N LEU A 30 -1.10 -7.17 -3.92
CA LEU A 30 -1.51 -6.30 -2.82
C LEU A 30 -2.48 -7.01 -1.86
N ARG A 31 -3.50 -7.71 -2.39
CA ARG A 31 -4.46 -8.47 -1.59
C ARG A 31 -3.78 -9.60 -0.81
N GLN A 32 -2.75 -10.23 -1.37
CA GLN A 32 -1.96 -11.22 -0.63
C GLN A 32 -1.22 -10.59 0.55
N LEU A 33 -0.58 -9.43 0.35
CA LEU A 33 0.07 -8.72 1.46
C LEU A 33 -0.93 -8.31 2.54
N GLN A 34 -2.13 -7.87 2.14
CA GLN A 34 -3.20 -7.54 3.07
C GLN A 34 -3.67 -8.78 3.85
N ALA A 35 -3.92 -9.89 3.16
CA ALA A 35 -4.35 -11.15 3.78
C ALA A 35 -3.30 -11.73 4.73
N ASP A 36 -2.02 -11.61 4.38
CA ASP A 36 -0.88 -12.03 5.19
C ASP A 36 -0.62 -11.05 6.38
N GLY A 37 -1.35 -9.93 6.48
CA GLY A 37 -1.13 -8.91 7.52
C GLY A 37 0.19 -8.16 7.38
N LYS A 38 0.79 -8.15 6.19
CA LYS A 38 2.11 -7.54 5.93
C LYS A 38 2.05 -6.03 5.69
N ILE A 39 0.87 -5.47 5.42
CA ILE A 39 0.67 -4.04 5.20
C ILE A 39 -0.53 -3.53 5.99
N PRO A 40 -0.50 -2.27 6.46
CA PRO A 40 -1.63 -1.65 7.12
C PRO A 40 -2.78 -1.38 6.14
N TYR A 41 -4.01 -1.45 6.64
CA TYR A 41 -5.23 -1.11 5.91
C TYR A 41 -6.33 -0.67 6.87
N TYR A 42 -7.27 0.13 6.38
CA TYR A 42 -8.39 0.67 7.13
C TYR A 42 -9.70 0.16 6.54
N LYS A 43 -10.57 -0.41 7.39
CA LYS A 43 -11.90 -0.88 6.96
C LYS A 43 -12.97 0.14 7.33
N VAL A 44 -13.83 0.48 6.37
CA VAL A 44 -15.03 1.30 6.57
C VAL A 44 -16.20 0.53 6.00
N GLY A 45 -16.91 -0.20 6.86
CA GLY A 45 -17.89 -1.20 6.44
C GLY A 45 -17.22 -2.28 5.56
N ASN A 46 -17.71 -2.44 4.33
CA ASN A 46 -17.17 -3.38 3.34
C ASN A 46 -16.04 -2.80 2.49
N LEU A 47 -15.70 -1.51 2.68
CA LEU A 47 -14.65 -0.83 1.93
C LEU A 47 -13.31 -0.99 2.65
N VAL A 48 -12.25 -1.07 1.84
CA VAL A 48 -10.86 -1.15 2.31
C VAL A 48 -10.09 0.02 1.73
N PHE A 49 -9.46 0.77 2.61
CA PHE A 49 -8.61 1.91 2.28
C PHE A 49 -7.18 1.70 2.78
N TYR A 50 -6.27 2.44 2.19
CA TYR A 50 -4.85 2.41 2.52
C TYR A 50 -4.33 3.84 2.65
N ASP A 51 -3.49 4.06 3.64
CA ASP A 51 -2.61 5.23 3.64
C ASP A 51 -1.37 4.91 2.80
N ALA A 52 -1.14 5.69 1.74
CA ALA A 52 -0.04 5.44 0.82
C ALA A 52 1.34 5.61 1.46
N SER A 53 1.48 6.53 2.41
CA SER A 53 2.75 6.77 3.11
C SER A 53 3.05 5.62 4.06
N GLU A 54 2.06 5.19 4.84
CA GLU A 54 2.21 4.11 5.82
C GLU A 54 2.54 2.75 5.16
N VAL A 55 1.86 2.46 4.05
CA VAL A 55 2.14 1.24 3.27
C VAL A 55 3.54 1.33 2.66
N ARG A 56 3.94 2.48 2.11
CA ARG A 56 5.28 2.66 1.52
C ARG A 56 6.38 2.39 2.55
N ASP A 57 6.26 2.97 3.75
CA ASP A 57 7.21 2.77 4.84
C ASP A 57 7.27 1.29 5.27
N THR A 58 6.11 0.63 5.33
CA THR A 58 6.03 -0.79 5.66
C THR A 58 6.70 -1.66 4.60
N LEU A 59 6.48 -1.38 3.31
CA LEU A 59 7.15 -2.10 2.21
C LEU A 59 8.68 -1.91 2.26
N HIS A 60 9.16 -0.71 2.60
CA HIS A 60 10.59 -0.48 2.80
C HIS A 60 11.16 -1.30 3.97
N ARG A 61 10.40 -1.43 5.07
CA ARG A 61 10.80 -2.30 6.20
C ARG A 61 10.84 -3.77 5.82
N LEU A 62 9.86 -4.27 5.06
CA LEU A 62 9.83 -5.67 4.61
C LEU A 62 11.00 -6.04 3.69
N GLN A 63 11.53 -5.09 2.93
CA GLN A 63 12.70 -5.32 2.06
C GLN A 63 14.01 -5.43 2.84
N ARG A 64 14.08 -4.85 4.04
CA ARG A 64 15.22 -4.99 4.95
C ARG A 64 15.14 -6.36 5.61
N LYS A 65 15.55 -7.41 4.89
CA LYS A 65 15.82 -8.71 5.52
C LYS A 65 16.75 -8.48 6.72
N PRO A 66 16.44 -8.99 7.93
CA PRO A 66 17.48 -9.15 8.94
C PRO A 66 18.49 -10.13 8.34
N THR A 67 19.72 -9.66 8.16
CA THR A 67 20.87 -10.54 7.88
C THR A 67 21.14 -11.39 9.11
#